data_AF-A0A643BQ20-F1
#
_entry.id   AF-A0A643BQ20-F1
#
_cell.length_a   1.000
_cell.length_b   1.000
_cell.length_c   1.000
_cell.angle_alpha   90.00
_cell.angle_beta   90.00
_cell.angle_gamma   90.00
#
_symmetry.space_group_name_H-M   'P 1'
#
loop_
_entity.id
_entity.type
_entity.pdbx_description
1 polymer ?
#
loop_
_entity_poly.entity_id
_entity_poly.type
_entity_poly.pdbx_seq_one_letter_code
_entity_poly.pdbx_strand_id
1 'polypeptide(L)'
;MLIRINMEDLREQTHSRHYELYRRCKLEEMGFKDTDPDSKPFSLQETYEAKRNEFLGELQKKEEEMRQMFVQRVKEKEAELKEAEKELHEKFDRLKKLHQDEKKKLEDKKKSLDDEVNAFKQRKTAAELLQSQGSQAGGAQTLKRDKEKKK
;
A
#
# COMPACT_ATOMS: atom_id res chain seq x y z
N MET A 1 85.29 46.93 -4.67
CA MET A 1 85.07 46.15 -3.43
C MET A 1 83.68 46.37 -2.82
N LEU A 2 83.08 47.56 -2.97
CA LEU A 2 81.74 47.92 -2.43
C LEU A 2 80.56 47.11 -3.00
N ILE A 3 80.57 46.80 -4.31
CA ILE A 3 79.47 46.06 -4.96
C ILE A 3 79.35 44.63 -4.42
N ARG A 4 80.47 43.96 -4.10
CA ARG A 4 80.43 42.60 -3.52
C ARG A 4 79.82 42.59 -2.12
N ILE A 5 80.21 43.55 -1.28
CA ILE A 5 79.70 43.71 0.08
C ILE A 5 78.19 44.00 0.06
N ASN A 6 77.74 44.91 -0.81
CA ASN A 6 76.31 45.21 -0.94
C ASN A 6 75.50 44.01 -1.44
N MET A 7 76.07 43.17 -2.32
CA MET A 7 75.40 41.95 -2.80
C MET A 7 75.40 40.84 -1.74
N GLU A 8 76.42 40.77 -0.89
CA GLU A 8 76.47 39.86 0.26
C GLU A 8 75.44 40.27 1.32
N ASP A 9 75.36 41.55 1.68
CA ASP A 9 74.37 42.08 2.63
C ASP A 9 72.94 41.90 2.10
N LEU A 10 72.71 42.14 0.80
CA LEU A 10 71.40 41.90 0.18
C LEU A 10 71.00 40.41 0.24
N ARG A 11 71.94 39.50 -0.01
CA ARG A 11 71.69 38.04 0.13
C ARG A 11 71.41 37.68 1.58
N GLU A 12 72.19 38.20 2.51
CA GLU A 12 72.05 37.92 3.94
C GLU A 12 70.70 38.43 4.49
N GLN A 13 70.29 39.65 4.13
CA GLN A 13 68.99 40.21 4.48
C GLN A 13 67.83 39.42 3.85
N THR A 14 67.98 39.01 2.59
CA THR A 14 66.96 38.21 1.91
C THR A 14 66.78 36.85 2.57
N HIS A 15 67.88 36.17 2.91
CA HIS A 15 67.82 34.86 3.57
C HIS A 15 67.31 34.97 5.01
N SER A 16 67.83 35.92 5.80
CA SER A 16 67.56 35.95 7.24
C SER A 16 66.26 36.67 7.60
N ARG A 17 65.78 37.58 6.76
CA ARG A 17 64.55 38.36 7.04
C ARG A 17 63.42 38.04 6.09
N HIS A 18 63.65 38.15 4.78
CA HIS A 18 62.57 38.03 3.81
C HIS A 18 62.06 36.59 3.67
N TYR A 19 62.97 35.61 3.58
CA TYR A 19 62.57 34.21 3.52
C TYR A 19 61.95 33.74 4.83
N GLU A 20 62.52 34.13 5.98
CA GLU A 20 61.97 33.75 7.29
C GLU A 20 60.57 34.33 7.51
N LEU A 21 60.35 35.60 7.14
CA LEU A 21 59.02 36.21 7.21
C LEU A 21 58.01 35.50 6.30
N TYR A 22 58.39 35.23 5.04
CA TYR A 22 57.53 34.48 4.12
C TYR A 22 57.21 33.08 4.66
N ARG A 23 58.21 32.36 5.16
CA ARG A 23 58.08 31.02 5.73
C ARG A 23 57.13 31.02 6.91
N ARG A 24 57.30 31.95 7.86
CA ARG A 24 56.41 32.09 9.03
C ARG A 24 54.97 32.39 8.60
N CYS A 25 54.77 33.40 7.74
CA CYS A 25 53.43 33.73 7.24
C CYS A 25 52.78 32.54 6.52
N LYS A 26 53.55 31.78 5.73
CA LYS A 26 53.03 30.62 4.99
C LYS A 26 52.65 29.45 5.90
N LEU A 27 53.43 29.23 6.96
CA LEU A 27 53.13 28.24 7.99
C LEU A 27 51.89 28.64 8.79
N GLU A 28 51.76 29.92 9.14
CA GLU A 28 50.58 30.46 9.83
C GLU A 28 49.30 30.33 8.99
N GLU A 29 49.35 30.59 7.68
CA GLU A 29 48.26 30.33 6.74
C GLU A 29 47.83 28.84 6.73
N MET A 30 48.78 27.93 6.95
CA MET A 30 48.52 26.49 7.05
C MET A 30 48.10 26.05 8.46
N GLY A 31 47.98 26.98 9.41
CA GLY A 31 47.56 26.73 10.79
C GLY A 31 48.69 26.35 11.75
N PHE A 32 49.95 26.45 11.34
CA PHE A 32 51.10 26.31 12.23
C PHE A 32 51.37 27.64 12.94
N LYS A 33 51.19 27.67 14.25
CA LYS A 33 51.51 28.84 15.08
C LYS A 33 52.62 28.47 16.06
N ASP A 34 53.56 29.39 16.26
CA ASP A 34 54.54 29.27 17.34
C ASP A 34 53.77 29.23 18.66
N THR A 35 53.87 28.11 19.37
CA THR A 35 53.23 27.90 20.67
C THR A 35 54.27 28.17 21.76
N ASP A 36 53.86 28.82 22.85
CA ASP A 36 54.73 29.03 24.01
C ASP A 36 55.26 27.69 24.55
N PRO A 37 56.44 27.65 25.21
CA PRO A 37 57.00 26.42 25.79
C PRO A 37 56.07 25.69 26.77
N ASP A 38 55.15 26.42 27.41
CA ASP A 38 54.14 25.89 28.34
C ASP A 38 52.76 25.64 27.68
N SER A 39 52.59 26.01 26.41
CA SER A 39 51.35 25.74 25.66
C SER A 39 51.41 24.35 25.05
N LYS A 40 50.35 23.56 25.26
CA LYS A 40 50.19 22.28 24.58
C LYS A 40 50.24 22.53 23.06
N PRO A 41 51.15 21.89 22.30
CA PRO A 41 51.29 22.20 20.88
C PRO A 41 49.96 22.00 20.17
N PHE A 42 49.52 22.99 19.39
CA PHE A 42 48.34 22.86 18.53
C PHE A 42 48.64 21.80 17.47
N SER A 43 48.13 20.58 17.67
CA SER A 43 48.31 19.51 16.71
C SER A 43 47.26 19.64 15.61
N LEU A 44 47.69 20.19 14.47
CA LEU A 44 46.90 20.23 13.25
C LEU A 44 46.40 18.81 12.89
N GLN A 45 47.23 17.79 13.14
CA GLN A 45 46.88 16.39 12.97
C GLN A 45 45.68 15.97 13.85
N GLU A 46 45.67 16.33 15.14
CA GLU A 46 44.52 16.04 16.03
C GLU A 46 43.23 16.70 15.52
N THR A 47 43.33 17.90 14.96
CA THR A 47 42.17 18.61 14.39
C THR A 47 41.64 17.92 13.13
N TYR A 48 42.54 17.45 12.25
CA TYR A 48 42.15 16.66 11.07
C TYR A 48 41.56 15.31 11.46
N GLU A 49 42.14 14.63 12.45
CA GLU A 49 41.62 13.36 12.96
C GLU A 49 40.23 13.53 13.60
N ALA A 50 40.02 14.60 14.38
CA ALA A 50 38.72 14.93 14.95
C ALA A 50 37.66 15.18 13.85
N LYS A 51 37.96 16.01 12.85
CA LYS A 51 37.05 16.25 11.71
C LYS A 51 36.75 14.99 10.91
N ARG A 52 37.75 14.12 10.71
CA ARG A 52 37.56 12.84 10.03
C ARG A 52 36.62 11.93 10.82
N ASN A 53 36.79 11.86 12.14
CA ASN A 53 35.93 11.06 13.01
C ASN A 53 34.50 11.59 13.05
N GLU A 54 34.32 12.91 13.09
CA GLU A 54 33.00 13.56 13.00
C GLU A 54 32.30 13.20 11.69
N PHE A 55 32.98 13.34 10.54
CA PHE A 55 32.42 13.00 9.23
C PHE A 55 32.04 11.52 9.13
N LEU A 56 32.87 10.62 9.65
CA LEU A 56 32.55 9.18 9.70
C LEU A 56 31.32 8.90 10.56
N GLY A 57 31.20 9.56 11.72
CA GLY A 57 30.04 9.44 12.59
C GLY A 57 28.75 9.94 11.93
N GLU A 58 28.81 11.10 11.25
CA GLU A 58 27.67 11.62 10.49
C GLU A 58 27.26 10.69 9.34
N LEU A 59 28.24 10.12 8.64
CA LEU A 59 27.97 9.19 7.54
C LEU A 59 27.26 7.93 8.05
N GLN A 60 27.76 7.34 9.14
CA GLN A 60 27.13 6.18 9.79
C GLN A 60 25.71 6.50 10.27
N LYS A 61 25.51 7.68 10.88
CA LYS A 61 24.19 8.12 11.33
C LYS A 61 23.22 8.25 10.15
N LYS A 62 23.64 8.89 9.05
CA LYS A 62 22.82 9.00 7.83
C LYS A 62 22.52 7.63 7.22
N GLU A 63 23.48 6.72 7.20
CA GLU A 63 23.25 5.35 6.71
C GLU A 63 22.19 4.64 7.56
N GLU A 64 22.29 4.74 8.88
CA GLU A 64 21.34 4.11 9.79
C GLU A 64 19.94 4.72 9.68
N GLU A 65 19.84 6.05 9.58
CA GLU A 65 18.57 6.74 9.32
C GLU A 65 17.92 6.28 8.01
N MET A 66 18.71 6.13 6.93
CA MET A 66 18.21 5.61 5.65
C MET A 66 17.75 4.15 5.76
N ARG A 67 18.50 3.30 6.48
CA ARG A 67 18.13 1.90 6.73
C ARG A 67 16.83 1.81 7.52
N GLN A 68 16.67 2.60 8.57
CA GLN A 68 15.45 2.62 9.38
C GLN A 68 14.24 3.12 8.58
N MET A 69 14.39 4.21 7.81
CA MET A 69 13.33 4.69 6.93
C MET A 69 12.92 3.64 5.90
N PHE A 70 13.87 2.89 5.33
CA PHE A 70 13.57 1.81 4.42
C PHE A 70 12.75 0.71 5.10
N VAL A 71 13.18 0.23 6.26
CA VAL A 71 12.45 -0.80 7.03
C VAL A 71 11.05 -0.32 7.39
N GLN A 72 10.90 0.94 7.80
CA GLN A 72 9.61 1.52 8.14
C GLN A 72 8.68 1.56 6.92
N ARG A 73 9.17 2.04 5.77
CA ARG A 73 8.39 2.05 4.51
C ARG A 73 7.99 0.64 4.07
N VAL A 74 8.88 -0.34 4.20
CA VAL A 74 8.57 -1.74 3.87
C VAL A 74 7.44 -2.23 4.77
N LYS A 75 7.53 -2.03 6.09
CA LYS A 75 6.46 -2.42 7.04
C LYS A 75 5.14 -1.74 6.74
N GLU A 76 5.16 -0.45 6.41
CA GLU A 76 3.95 0.30 6.03
C GLU A 76 3.32 -0.26 4.75
N LYS A 77 4.13 -0.55 3.73
CA LYS A 77 3.64 -1.15 2.48
C LYS A 77 3.13 -2.57 2.65
N GLU A 78 3.79 -3.39 3.47
CA GLU A 78 3.31 -4.72 3.82
C GLU A 78 1.97 -4.65 4.57
N ALA A 79 1.82 -3.70 5.49
CA ALA A 79 0.56 -3.50 6.22
C ALA A 79 -0.58 -3.04 5.30
N GLU A 80 -0.31 -2.09 4.41
CA GLU A 80 -1.27 -1.59 3.40
C GLU A 80 -1.74 -2.72 2.48
N LEU A 81 -0.81 -3.54 1.97
CA LEU A 81 -1.14 -4.70 1.13
C LEU A 81 -1.99 -5.73 1.90
N LYS A 82 -1.63 -6.02 3.15
CA LYS A 82 -2.38 -6.95 3.99
C LYS A 82 -3.81 -6.48 4.28
N GLU A 83 -4.00 -5.18 4.49
CA GLU A 83 -5.32 -4.58 4.68
C GLU A 83 -6.16 -4.66 3.39
N ALA A 84 -5.56 -4.32 2.24
CA ALA A 84 -6.22 -4.42 0.94
C ALA A 84 -6.63 -5.87 0.60
N GLU A 85 -5.77 -6.86 0.88
CA GLU A 85 -6.10 -8.28 0.71
C GLU A 85 -7.26 -8.71 1.61
N LYS A 86 -7.25 -8.27 2.88
CA LYS A 86 -8.31 -8.57 3.83
C LYS A 86 -9.65 -7.98 3.37
N GLU A 87 -9.68 -6.72 2.96
CA GLU A 87 -10.89 -6.08 2.43
C GLU A 87 -11.42 -6.80 1.18
N LEU A 88 -10.52 -7.24 0.29
CA LEU A 88 -10.90 -7.99 -0.90
C LEU A 88 -11.55 -9.33 -0.53
N HIS A 89 -10.99 -10.05 0.44
CA HIS A 89 -11.56 -11.30 0.95
C HIS A 89 -12.93 -11.08 1.60
N GLU A 90 -13.07 -10.06 2.45
CA GLU A 90 -14.36 -9.72 3.06
C GLU A 90 -15.42 -9.36 2.01
N LYS A 91 -15.05 -8.61 0.97
CA LYS A 91 -15.94 -8.27 -0.14
C LYS A 91 -16.37 -9.51 -0.92
N PHE A 92 -15.43 -10.42 -1.18
CA PHE A 92 -15.71 -11.70 -1.84
C PHE A 92 -16.69 -12.54 -1.02
N ASP A 93 -16.46 -12.70 0.28
CA ASP A 93 -17.33 -13.48 1.16
C ASP A 93 -18.74 -12.89 1.26
N ARG A 94 -18.84 -11.57 1.35
CA ARG A 94 -20.14 -10.86 1.32
C ARG A 94 -20.89 -11.11 0.02
N LEU A 95 -20.22 -10.98 -1.12
CA LEU A 95 -20.83 -11.24 -2.44
C LEU A 95 -21.24 -12.71 -2.60
N LYS A 96 -20.39 -13.64 -2.16
CA LYS A 96 -20.70 -15.08 -2.18
C LYS A 96 -21.95 -15.39 -1.36
N LYS A 97 -22.08 -14.80 -0.17
CA LYS A 97 -23.28 -14.94 0.68
C LYS A 97 -24.52 -14.34 0.02
N LEU A 98 -24.41 -13.14 -0.54
CA LEU A 98 -25.50 -12.49 -1.26
C LEU A 98 -26.03 -13.36 -2.40
N HIS A 99 -25.13 -13.88 -3.25
CA HIS A 99 -25.50 -14.77 -4.34
C HIS A 99 -26.12 -16.08 -3.85
N GLN A 100 -25.64 -16.64 -2.74
CA GLN A 100 -26.22 -17.84 -2.16
C GLN A 100 -27.65 -17.59 -1.66
N ASP A 101 -27.88 -16.47 -0.97
CA ASP A 101 -29.19 -16.08 -0.46
C ASP A 101 -30.17 -15.79 -1.61
N GLU A 102 -29.72 -15.11 -2.66
CA GLU A 102 -30.52 -14.83 -3.85
C GLU A 102 -30.88 -16.12 -4.61
N LYS A 103 -29.91 -17.02 -4.80
CA LYS A 103 -30.15 -18.34 -5.41
C LYS A 103 -31.20 -19.12 -4.63
N LYS A 104 -31.08 -19.18 -3.30
CA LYS A 104 -32.06 -19.85 -2.43
C LYS A 104 -33.45 -19.24 -2.59
N LYS A 105 -33.55 -17.90 -2.59
CA LYS A 105 -34.82 -17.18 -2.76
C LYS A 105 -35.47 -17.49 -4.11
N LEU A 106 -34.69 -17.61 -5.18
CA LEU A 106 -35.19 -18.00 -6.50
C LEU A 106 -35.64 -19.46 -6.55
N GLU A 107 -34.90 -20.38 -5.92
CA GLU A 107 -35.29 -21.79 -5.80
C GLU A 107 -36.61 -21.96 -5.01
N ASP A 108 -36.76 -21.26 -3.89
CA ASP A 108 -37.99 -21.27 -3.09
C ASP A 108 -39.19 -20.72 -3.89
N LYS A 109 -39.00 -19.63 -4.63
CA LYS A 109 -40.05 -19.05 -5.48
C LYS A 109 -40.43 -19.97 -6.64
N LYS A 110 -39.44 -20.63 -7.27
CA LYS A 110 -39.68 -21.63 -8.31
C LYS A 110 -40.53 -22.78 -7.75
N LYS A 111 -40.15 -23.31 -6.58
CA LYS A 111 -40.89 -24.40 -5.93
C LYS A 111 -42.34 -24.01 -5.62
N SER A 112 -42.57 -22.82 -5.07
CA SER A 112 -43.93 -22.32 -4.80
C SER A 112 -44.78 -22.25 -6.08
N LEU A 113 -44.21 -21.75 -7.19
CA LEU A 113 -44.92 -21.69 -8.47
C LEU A 113 -45.20 -23.07 -9.05
N ASP A 114 -44.25 -24.00 -8.95
CA ASP A 114 -44.44 -25.38 -9.38
C ASP A 114 -45.58 -26.06 -8.59
N ASP A 115 -45.64 -25.83 -7.27
CA ASP A 115 -46.71 -26.33 -6.39
C ASP A 115 -48.08 -25.72 -6.75
N GLU A 116 -48.15 -24.41 -7.01
CA GLU A 116 -49.36 -23.72 -7.47
C GLU A 116 -49.87 -24.25 -8.82
N VAL A 117 -48.95 -24.45 -9.78
CA VAL A 117 -49.26 -25.03 -11.10
C VAL A 117 -49.78 -26.45 -10.96
N ASN A 118 -49.16 -27.26 -10.10
CA ASN A 118 -49.61 -28.63 -9.85
C ASN A 118 -51.00 -28.66 -9.19
N ALA A 119 -51.24 -27.81 -8.19
CA ALA A 119 -52.55 -27.67 -7.57
C ALA A 119 -53.63 -27.17 -8.56
N PHE A 120 -53.26 -26.27 -9.49
CA PHE A 120 -54.15 -25.84 -10.57
C PHE A 120 -54.48 -26.98 -11.52
N LYS A 121 -53.48 -27.76 -11.95
CA LYS A 121 -53.67 -28.95 -12.81
C LYS A 121 -54.59 -29.98 -12.13
N GLN A 122 -54.37 -30.29 -10.85
CA GLN A 122 -55.23 -31.21 -10.08
C GLN A 122 -56.68 -30.72 -10.02
N ARG A 123 -56.89 -29.43 -9.71
CA ARG A 123 -58.24 -28.82 -9.68
C ARG A 123 -58.92 -28.86 -11.05
N LYS A 124 -58.16 -28.58 -12.12
CA LYS A 124 -58.66 -28.65 -13.50
C LYS A 124 -59.11 -30.08 -13.84
N THR A 125 -58.27 -31.08 -13.58
CA THR A 125 -58.62 -32.49 -13.86
C THR A 125 -59.83 -32.95 -13.03
N ALA A 126 -59.93 -32.55 -11.76
CA ALA A 126 -61.08 -32.88 -10.92
C ALA A 126 -62.38 -32.24 -11.46
N ALA A 127 -62.33 -30.98 -11.91
CA ALA A 127 -63.48 -30.29 -12.50
C ALA A 127 -63.91 -30.91 -13.84
N GLU A 128 -62.96 -31.27 -14.72
CA GLU A 128 -63.23 -31.97 -15.99
C GLU A 128 -63.89 -33.34 -15.73
N LEU A 129 -63.43 -34.08 -14.71
CA LEU A 129 -64.03 -35.36 -14.33
C LEU A 129 -65.48 -35.19 -13.83
N LEU A 130 -65.76 -34.20 -12.98
CA LEU A 130 -67.12 -33.86 -12.53
C LEU A 130 -68.05 -33.47 -13.69
N GLN A 131 -67.55 -32.69 -14.66
CA GLN A 131 -68.32 -32.27 -15.84
C GLN A 131 -68.64 -33.46 -16.77
N SER A 132 -67.72 -34.42 -16.89
CA SER A 132 -67.94 -35.64 -17.69
C SER A 132 -69.01 -36.56 -17.06
N GLN A 133 -69.05 -36.68 -15.73
CA GLN A 133 -70.11 -37.45 -15.04
C GLN A 133 -71.49 -36.76 -15.08
N GLY A 134 -71.55 -35.42 -15.00
CA GLY A 134 -72.82 -34.67 -15.12
C GLY A 134 -73.50 -34.83 -16.49
N SER A 135 -72.70 -34.98 -17.55
CA SER A 135 -73.19 -35.20 -18.92
C SER A 135 -73.77 -36.61 -19.14
N GLN A 136 -73.39 -37.61 -18.34
CA GLN A 136 -74.00 -38.95 -18.41
C GLN A 136 -75.28 -39.11 -17.56
N ALA A 137 -75.46 -38.30 -16.51
CA ALA A 137 -76.65 -38.37 -15.66
C ALA A 137 -77.89 -37.62 -16.22
N GLY A 138 -77.71 -36.69 -17.17
CA GLY A 138 -78.79 -35.88 -17.74
C GLY A 138 -79.52 -36.48 -18.96
N GLY A 139 -79.06 -37.62 -19.50
CA GLY A 139 -79.55 -38.15 -20.79
C GLY A 139 -80.83 -38.99 -20.76
N ALA A 140 -81.45 -39.22 -19.60
CA ALA A 140 -82.47 -40.28 -19.45
C ALA A 140 -83.93 -39.83 -19.24
N GLN A 141 -84.29 -38.53 -19.33
CA GLN A 141 -85.64 -38.09 -18.92
C GLN A 141 -86.48 -37.22 -19.89
N THR A 142 -86.13 -37.04 -21.16
CA THR A 142 -86.90 -36.13 -22.06
C THR A 142 -87.68 -36.78 -23.20
N LEU A 143 -87.96 -38.09 -23.18
CA LEU A 143 -88.73 -38.78 -24.24
C LEU A 143 -90.08 -39.37 -23.78
N LYS A 144 -90.89 -38.68 -22.96
CA LYS A 144 -92.30 -39.07 -22.71
C LYS A 144 -93.20 -37.90 -22.31
N ARG A 145 -93.52 -36.97 -23.21
CA ARG A 145 -94.71 -36.11 -23.04
C ARG A 145 -95.04 -35.33 -24.32
N ASP A 146 -95.61 -36.00 -25.32
CA ASP A 146 -96.48 -35.30 -26.28
C ASP A 146 -97.30 -36.32 -27.08
N LYS A 147 -98.34 -36.85 -26.43
CA LYS A 147 -99.46 -37.48 -27.13
C LYS A 147 -100.68 -37.48 -26.23
N GLU A 148 -101.30 -36.32 -26.02
CA GLU A 148 -102.73 -36.20 -25.71
C GLU A 148 -103.15 -34.73 -25.62
N LYS A 149 -103.84 -34.24 -26.67
CA LYS A 149 -105.20 -33.73 -26.53
C LYS A 149 -105.83 -33.41 -27.88
N LYS A 150 -106.90 -34.15 -28.14
CA LYS A 150 -107.90 -33.96 -29.19
C LYS A 150 -109.09 -33.25 -28.53
N LYS A 151 -109.46 -32.07 -29.02
CA LYS A 151 -110.83 -31.58 -29.25
C LYS A 151 -110.78 -30.15 -29.74
#